data_AF-A0A1V6A6H9-F1
#
_entry.id   AF-A0A1V6A6H9-F1
#
_cell.length_a   1.000
_cell.length_b   1.000
_cell.length_c   1.000
_cell.angle_alpha   90.00
_cell.angle_beta   90.00
_cell.angle_gamma   90.00
#
_symmetry.space_group_name_H-M   'P 1'
#
loop_
_entity.id
_entity.type
_entity.pdbx_description
1 polymer ?
#
loop_
_entity_poly.entity_id
_entity_poly.type
_entity_poly.pdbx_seq_one_letter_code
_entity_poly.pdbx_strand_id
1 'polypeptide(L)'
;MNVLIITVVLVVIFLLVFVMFSLDDHEEEEGFLSDETARTSDAEEKASKLNETIETSPTVISPPAETVLNAETFEQAPSSEVFFPTEETMSSVVETPSEPVTIAPAEIAKPIEAVTSVAATVPAPKNEPNIVLPERLKAENFGSEDDLSFRVNIHEKLPVACNIKKFDCVAAVVQIRLPESLSETPDKFLRMLQRAESIIESEYSFPFSAHNLNQLSKLYLFSSDDNAKVSDPLFEALVVAFEVISKFKYALRTDTILSESKVKISVGISMGSAIRVEHGIANPPTWYGKPIYLAEALAESALDLKIHVDKLIHDEALPLFDFREWKPVVLRPSMPAMQMFELVGWNSPDEIASYANHERPESRRSVAVAFRYLEFLDDKLPVLLSLISDKDENVRFEALETVKVIANERMLGVLKNIFPESKNPEFRALILDAFGEIGSKEVMPVVLGSTKESNWRVRLSASKALYKLCGNEALKNLEPLLQDQDGSVKVTVNHIFYKETNKSEYLNVLIEMVSGLSKRTRRNAIDALLDIGNDVSIKEVINSFSEQETDIQRHILRRLESSKSSILYQCFLSLFKSSGERIRSDIVEAVKRAGITG
;
A
#
# COMPACT_ATOMS: atom_id res chain seq x y z
N MET A 1 -39.02 -14.52 51.44
CA MET A 1 -39.70 -13.86 50.29
C MET A 1 -38.80 -12.83 49.64
N ASN A 2 -38.49 -11.69 50.28
CA ASN A 2 -37.75 -10.57 49.66
C ASN A 2 -36.43 -10.96 48.98
N VAL A 3 -35.60 -11.83 49.59
CA VAL A 3 -34.34 -12.30 48.99
C VAL A 3 -34.56 -13.00 47.64
N LEU A 4 -35.61 -13.81 47.51
CA LEU A 4 -35.97 -14.50 46.26
C LEU A 4 -36.43 -13.51 45.18
N ILE A 5 -37.14 -12.46 45.57
CA ILE A 5 -37.57 -11.39 44.65
C ILE A 5 -36.35 -10.61 44.15
N ILE A 6 -35.39 -10.31 45.05
CA ILE A 6 -34.15 -9.60 44.70
C ILE A 6 -33.30 -10.44 43.73
N THR A 7 -33.12 -11.75 43.95
CA THR A 7 -32.37 -12.59 43.00
C THR A 7 -33.07 -12.74 41.66
N VAL A 8 -34.41 -12.87 41.62
CA VAL A 8 -35.15 -12.89 40.35
C VAL A 8 -35.00 -11.57 39.58
N VAL A 9 -35.09 -10.42 40.25
CA VAL A 9 -34.87 -9.11 39.59
C VAL A 9 -33.44 -8.97 39.10
N LEU A 10 -32.44 -9.40 39.88
CA LEU A 10 -31.03 -9.39 39.45
C LEU A 10 -30.79 -10.27 38.22
N VAL A 11 -31.37 -11.47 38.17
CA VAL A 11 -31.27 -12.37 37.01
C VAL A 11 -31.95 -11.77 35.78
N VAL A 12 -33.13 -11.14 35.92
CA VAL A 12 -33.82 -10.46 34.82
C VAL A 12 -33.02 -9.27 34.28
N ILE A 13 -32.39 -8.48 35.16
CA ILE A 13 -31.49 -7.39 34.74
C ILE A 13 -30.28 -7.96 33.99
N PHE A 14 -29.66 -9.03 34.49
CA PHE A 14 -28.53 -9.67 33.81
C PHE A 14 -28.90 -10.22 32.43
N LEU A 15 -30.09 -10.82 32.31
CA LEU A 15 -30.63 -11.31 31.04
C LEU A 15 -30.92 -10.17 30.04
N LEU A 16 -31.45 -9.03 30.51
CA LEU A 16 -31.67 -7.86 29.66
C LEU A 16 -30.35 -7.24 29.18
N VAL A 17 -29.33 -7.15 30.04
CA VAL A 17 -27.98 -6.69 29.63
C VAL A 17 -27.36 -7.66 28.62
N PHE A 18 -27.52 -8.97 28.81
CA PHE A 18 -27.00 -9.98 27.88
C PHE A 18 -27.73 -9.95 26.53
N VAL A 19 -29.05 -9.73 26.52
CA VAL A 19 -29.83 -9.56 25.27
C VAL A 19 -29.48 -8.25 24.57
N MET A 20 -29.17 -7.16 25.28
CA MET A 20 -28.68 -5.93 24.65
C MET A 20 -27.31 -6.13 23.99
N PHE A 21 -26.36 -6.78 24.66
CA PHE A 21 -25.07 -7.13 24.06
C PHE A 21 -25.23 -8.04 22.83
N SER A 22 -26.05 -9.08 22.95
CA SER A 22 -26.33 -10.04 21.86
C SER A 22 -27.18 -9.46 20.71
N LEU A 23 -27.57 -8.19 20.76
CA LEU A 23 -28.20 -7.46 19.66
C LEU A 23 -27.24 -6.46 19.00
N ASP A 24 -26.29 -5.88 19.74
CA ASP A 24 -25.20 -5.05 19.16
C ASP A 24 -24.26 -5.90 18.27
N ASP A 25 -23.94 -7.14 18.69
CA ASP A 25 -23.04 -8.05 17.95
C ASP A 25 -23.61 -8.57 16.60
N HIS A 26 -24.80 -8.17 16.18
CA HIS A 26 -25.51 -8.73 15.00
C HIS A 26 -25.86 -7.75 13.86
N GLU A 27 -25.48 -6.46 13.92
CA GLU A 27 -25.73 -5.50 12.82
C GLU A 27 -24.55 -5.28 11.84
N GLU A 28 -23.37 -5.92 12.02
CA GLU A 28 -22.22 -5.76 11.08
C GLU A 28 -21.89 -6.98 10.18
N GLU A 29 -22.57 -8.15 10.29
CA GLU A 29 -22.27 -9.35 9.45
C GLU A 29 -23.50 -10.05 8.78
N GLU A 30 -24.45 -9.31 8.21
CA GLU A 30 -25.35 -9.87 7.16
C GLU A 30 -25.17 -9.13 5.83
N GLY A 31 -24.14 -9.53 5.07
CA GLY A 31 -23.72 -8.87 3.83
C GLY A 31 -23.31 -9.76 2.66
N PHE A 32 -23.22 -11.09 2.82
CA PHE A 32 -22.90 -12.02 1.72
C PHE A 32 -23.39 -13.45 1.99
N LEU A 33 -23.82 -14.16 0.92
CA LEU A 33 -24.11 -15.61 0.85
C LEU A 33 -25.24 -16.21 1.71
N SER A 34 -26.47 -16.20 1.19
CA SER A 34 -27.27 -17.46 1.09
C SER A 34 -28.43 -17.37 0.09
N ASP A 35 -28.30 -18.05 -1.06
CA ASP A 35 -29.46 -18.55 -1.85
C ASP A 35 -29.11 -19.74 -2.78
N GLU A 36 -28.30 -20.71 -2.31
CA GLU A 36 -28.01 -21.93 -3.11
C GLU A 36 -27.89 -23.25 -2.32
N THR A 37 -28.55 -23.38 -1.15
CA THR A 37 -28.65 -24.69 -0.44
C THR A 37 -30.05 -24.96 0.14
N ALA A 38 -31.07 -25.03 -0.71
CA ALA A 38 -32.46 -25.28 -0.28
C ALA A 38 -33.29 -26.22 -1.19
N ARG A 39 -32.65 -27.07 -2.03
CA ARG A 39 -33.35 -28.06 -2.89
C ARG A 39 -32.64 -29.42 -3.02
N THR A 40 -32.12 -29.95 -1.92
CA THR A 40 -31.53 -31.31 -1.87
C THR A 40 -32.04 -32.13 -0.69
N SER A 41 -33.36 -32.27 -0.59
CA SER A 41 -34.03 -33.16 0.38
C SER A 41 -35.30 -33.82 -0.20
N ASP A 42 -35.25 -34.21 -1.48
CA ASP A 42 -36.29 -34.96 -2.19
C ASP A 42 -35.65 -35.86 -3.27
N ALA A 43 -34.69 -36.68 -2.84
CA ALA A 43 -34.26 -37.87 -3.58
C ALA A 43 -35.04 -39.10 -3.06
N GLU A 44 -35.02 -40.19 -3.83
CA GLU A 44 -35.47 -41.54 -3.43
C GLU A 44 -36.98 -41.90 -3.43
N GLU A 45 -37.91 -41.12 -4.01
CA GLU A 45 -39.28 -41.65 -4.29
C GLU A 45 -39.91 -41.31 -5.67
N LYS A 46 -39.17 -41.51 -6.77
CA LYS A 46 -39.80 -41.72 -8.11
C LYS A 46 -39.02 -42.48 -9.18
N ALA A 47 -37.88 -43.09 -8.86
CA ALA A 47 -37.09 -43.88 -9.81
C ALA A 47 -37.58 -45.34 -9.95
N SER A 48 -38.88 -45.57 -10.20
CA SER A 48 -39.37 -46.90 -10.58
C SER A 48 -40.62 -46.85 -11.47
N LYS A 49 -40.62 -47.69 -12.53
CA LYS A 49 -41.59 -47.73 -13.65
C LYS A 49 -41.49 -46.48 -14.56
N LEU A 50 -41.49 -46.58 -15.89
CA LEU A 50 -41.65 -47.73 -16.78
C LEU A 50 -40.43 -47.92 -17.70
N ASN A 51 -40.14 -49.17 -18.07
CA ASN A 51 -39.54 -49.48 -19.38
C ASN A 51 -40.64 -49.42 -20.45
N GLU A 52 -40.29 -49.13 -21.72
CA GLU A 52 -40.40 -50.09 -22.84
C GLU A 52 -40.27 -49.42 -24.22
N THR A 53 -39.27 -49.88 -25.02
CA THR A 53 -39.37 -50.12 -26.49
C THR A 53 -39.51 -48.87 -27.44
N ILE A 54 -39.10 -48.87 -28.72
CA ILE A 54 -38.35 -49.82 -29.58
C ILE A 54 -37.75 -49.09 -30.82
N GLU A 55 -36.60 -49.58 -31.35
CA GLU A 55 -36.07 -49.38 -32.73
C GLU A 55 -35.80 -47.92 -33.26
N THR A 56 -34.99 -47.63 -34.29
CA THR A 56 -34.05 -48.39 -35.15
C THR A 56 -32.90 -47.48 -35.66
N SER A 57 -31.80 -48.09 -36.13
CA SER A 57 -30.77 -47.48 -37.01
C SER A 57 -30.81 -48.16 -38.40
N PRO A 58 -29.93 -47.90 -39.41
CA PRO A 58 -28.93 -46.83 -39.63
C PRO A 58 -29.22 -46.05 -40.97
N THR A 59 -28.33 -45.35 -41.72
CA THR A 59 -27.21 -45.87 -42.55
C THR A 59 -26.46 -44.75 -43.34
N VAL A 60 -25.12 -44.72 -43.25
CA VAL A 60 -24.04 -44.34 -44.23
C VAL A 60 -24.33 -43.42 -45.46
N ILE A 61 -23.43 -42.43 -45.71
CA ILE A 61 -22.68 -42.18 -46.99
C ILE A 61 -21.60 -41.07 -46.84
N SER A 62 -20.54 -41.12 -47.66
CA SER A 62 -19.30 -40.31 -47.60
C SER A 62 -19.26 -39.14 -48.63
N PRO A 63 -18.24 -38.25 -48.63
CA PRO A 63 -18.24 -37.00 -49.41
C PRO A 63 -17.47 -37.05 -50.76
N PRO A 64 -17.67 -36.01 -51.60
CA PRO A 64 -16.65 -35.43 -52.50
C PRO A 64 -16.62 -33.87 -52.41
N ALA A 65 -15.69 -33.11 -52.97
CA ALA A 65 -14.31 -33.34 -53.46
C ALA A 65 -13.59 -31.96 -53.62
N GLU A 66 -12.35 -31.97 -54.11
CA GLU A 66 -11.45 -30.80 -54.22
C GLU A 66 -11.80 -29.82 -55.36
N THR A 67 -11.24 -28.60 -55.31
CA THR A 67 -10.86 -27.85 -56.52
C THR A 67 -9.62 -27.00 -56.28
N VAL A 68 -8.64 -27.12 -57.17
CA VAL A 68 -7.33 -26.43 -57.14
C VAL A 68 -7.36 -25.22 -58.08
N LEU A 69 -6.64 -24.13 -57.76
CA LEU A 69 -6.03 -23.22 -58.77
C LEU A 69 -5.00 -22.21 -58.20
N ASN A 70 -3.72 -22.57 -58.36
CA ASN A 70 -2.52 -21.78 -58.71
C ASN A 70 -2.26 -20.36 -58.15
N ALA A 71 -1.04 -20.19 -57.58
CA ALA A 71 -0.20 -18.99 -57.76
C ALA A 71 1.30 -19.25 -57.46
N GLU A 72 2.02 -19.88 -58.40
CA GLU A 72 3.50 -19.82 -58.55
C GLU A 72 3.83 -18.67 -59.54
N THR A 73 5.02 -18.05 -59.68
CA THR A 73 6.36 -18.09 -59.02
C THR A 73 7.11 -16.81 -59.42
N PHE A 74 8.20 -16.45 -58.72
CA PHE A 74 9.49 -15.85 -59.21
C PHE A 74 10.24 -15.42 -57.92
N GLU A 75 11.32 -16.07 -57.46
CA GLU A 75 12.70 -16.08 -58.00
C GLU A 75 13.36 -14.68 -58.06
N GLN A 76 14.63 -14.47 -57.66
CA GLN A 76 15.71 -15.38 -57.24
C GLN A 76 16.70 -14.67 -56.27
N ALA A 77 17.69 -15.39 -55.72
CA ALA A 77 18.77 -14.86 -54.86
C ALA A 77 20.03 -14.50 -55.71
N PRO A 78 21.35 -14.58 -55.32
CA PRO A 78 22.00 -15.19 -54.15
C PRO A 78 23.26 -14.50 -53.52
N SER A 79 23.76 -15.14 -52.44
CA SER A 79 25.18 -15.39 -52.07
C SER A 79 26.22 -14.28 -51.81
N SER A 80 26.95 -14.41 -50.69
CA SER A 80 28.42 -14.57 -50.69
C SER A 80 28.93 -15.30 -49.44
N GLU A 81 29.99 -16.11 -49.57
CA GLU A 81 30.62 -16.91 -48.50
C GLU A 81 32.13 -16.60 -48.37
N VAL A 82 32.68 -16.59 -47.14
CA VAL A 82 34.10 -16.86 -46.80
C VAL A 82 34.11 -17.43 -45.37
N PHE A 83 34.45 -18.69 -45.06
CA PHE A 83 35.70 -19.49 -45.13
C PHE A 83 36.68 -19.32 -43.93
N PHE A 84 37.20 -20.47 -43.46
CA PHE A 84 38.00 -20.77 -42.25
C PHE A 84 39.54 -20.77 -42.54
N PRO A 85 40.55 -21.03 -41.65
CA PRO A 85 40.60 -22.09 -40.58
C PRO A 85 41.57 -21.98 -39.35
N THR A 86 41.49 -23.02 -38.47
CA THR A 86 42.52 -23.67 -37.57
C THR A 86 43.36 -22.82 -36.58
N GLU A 87 44.17 -23.32 -35.62
CA GLU A 87 44.81 -24.62 -35.21
C GLU A 87 45.14 -24.55 -33.67
N GLU A 88 45.38 -25.57 -32.81
CA GLU A 88 45.06 -27.03 -32.69
C GLU A 88 45.47 -27.55 -31.26
N THR A 89 45.07 -28.77 -30.85
CA THR A 89 45.52 -29.57 -29.66
C THR A 89 45.02 -29.16 -28.24
N MET A 90 44.96 -30.01 -27.19
CA MET A 90 45.43 -31.40 -26.93
C MET A 90 44.44 -32.30 -26.14
N SER A 91 44.65 -33.62 -26.26
CA SER A 91 44.31 -34.81 -25.42
C SER A 91 44.22 -34.66 -23.88
N SER A 92 43.61 -35.56 -23.07
CA SER A 92 42.83 -36.82 -23.29
C SER A 92 42.33 -37.46 -21.97
N VAL A 93 41.34 -38.39 -22.03
CA VAL A 93 41.18 -39.63 -21.19
C VAL A 93 41.27 -39.46 -19.65
N VAL A 94 40.16 -39.43 -18.91
CA VAL A 94 39.41 -40.60 -18.33
C VAL A 94 40.20 -41.43 -17.31
N GLU A 95 39.77 -41.40 -16.03
CA GLU A 95 39.59 -42.61 -15.20
C GLU A 95 38.77 -42.33 -13.90
N THR A 96 37.98 -43.32 -13.49
CA THR A 96 37.18 -43.42 -12.24
C THR A 96 36.91 -44.92 -11.96
N PRO A 97 36.32 -45.35 -10.83
CA PRO A 97 36.38 -44.87 -9.44
C PRO A 97 36.85 -45.98 -8.46
N SER A 98 36.99 -45.70 -7.15
CA SER A 98 37.00 -46.76 -6.12
C SER A 98 36.56 -46.29 -4.71
N GLU A 99 35.35 -46.68 -4.31
CA GLU A 99 34.98 -46.99 -2.92
C GLU A 99 35.49 -48.40 -2.52
N PRO A 100 35.16 -49.00 -1.35
CA PRO A 100 34.70 -48.47 -0.05
C PRO A 100 35.59 -48.95 1.13
N VAL A 101 35.19 -48.71 2.39
CA VAL A 101 34.80 -49.76 3.38
C VAL A 101 34.59 -49.17 4.80
N THR A 102 33.57 -49.68 5.49
CA THR A 102 33.15 -49.36 6.85
C THR A 102 33.95 -50.11 7.93
N ILE A 103 33.81 -49.68 9.21
CA ILE A 103 33.52 -50.54 10.38
C ILE A 103 33.25 -49.67 11.64
N ALA A 104 32.45 -50.18 12.57
CA ALA A 104 32.04 -49.60 13.86
C ALA A 104 32.29 -50.65 14.99
N PRO A 105 31.88 -50.54 16.28
CA PRO A 105 31.03 -49.52 16.93
C PRO A 105 31.53 -49.05 18.34
N ALA A 106 30.59 -48.50 19.12
CA ALA A 106 30.75 -47.84 20.42
C ALA A 106 31.06 -48.75 21.64
N GLU A 107 31.46 -48.13 22.76
CA GLU A 107 31.17 -48.61 24.11
C GLU A 107 30.98 -47.45 25.14
N ILE A 108 30.66 -47.76 26.40
CA ILE A 108 29.78 -46.91 27.25
C ILE A 108 30.34 -46.60 28.67
N ALA A 109 30.38 -45.30 28.99
CA ALA A 109 30.22 -44.64 30.30
C ALA A 109 31.24 -44.79 31.48
N LYS A 110 31.60 -43.61 32.03
CA LYS A 110 31.71 -43.26 33.48
C LYS A 110 32.91 -43.81 34.31
N PRO A 111 33.20 -43.26 35.52
CA PRO A 111 33.10 -41.85 35.96
C PRO A 111 34.23 -41.35 36.92
N ILE A 112 34.21 -40.05 37.30
CA ILE A 112 34.85 -39.35 38.46
C ILE A 112 36.34 -39.62 38.82
N GLU A 113 37.18 -38.56 38.85
CA GLU A 113 37.65 -37.88 40.08
C GLU A 113 38.67 -36.76 39.78
N ALA A 114 38.92 -35.88 40.75
CA ALA A 114 39.77 -34.69 40.60
C ALA A 114 41.03 -34.79 41.48
N VAL A 115 42.20 -34.51 40.91
CA VAL A 115 43.47 -34.36 41.65
C VAL A 115 44.16 -33.05 41.24
N THR A 116 44.77 -32.40 42.22
CA THR A 116 45.32 -31.05 42.12
C THR A 116 46.77 -30.99 41.64
N SER A 117 47.11 -29.87 40.98
CA SER A 117 48.40 -29.16 41.05
C SER A 117 49.72 -29.89 40.74
N VAL A 118 50.37 -29.46 39.65
CA VAL A 118 51.78 -29.03 39.70
C VAL A 118 51.89 -27.70 38.92
N ALA A 119 52.65 -26.73 39.44
CA ALA A 119 52.89 -25.46 38.76
C ALA A 119 54.15 -25.54 37.88
N ALA A 120 54.06 -25.01 36.66
CA ALA A 120 55.22 -24.76 35.79
C ALA A 120 55.20 -23.28 35.39
N THR A 121 56.20 -22.51 35.82
CA THR A 121 56.31 -21.07 35.59
C THR A 121 56.80 -20.75 34.18
N VAL A 122 56.00 -19.98 33.43
CA VAL A 122 56.41 -19.33 32.18
C VAL A 122 56.20 -17.81 32.36
N PRO A 123 57.19 -16.95 32.07
CA PRO A 123 57.09 -15.51 32.28
C PRO A 123 56.14 -14.85 31.26
N ALA A 124 55.42 -13.81 31.71
CA ALA A 124 54.36 -13.20 30.93
C ALA A 124 54.86 -12.35 29.74
N PRO A 125 54.23 -12.45 28.55
CA PRO A 125 54.22 -11.35 27.59
C PRO A 125 53.35 -10.19 28.12
N LYS A 126 53.59 -8.98 27.63
CA LYS A 126 53.08 -7.73 28.22
C LYS A 126 51.68 -7.35 27.70
N ASN A 127 50.86 -6.84 28.61
CA ASN A 127 49.75 -5.92 28.37
C ASN A 127 48.78 -6.27 27.23
N GLU A 128 47.84 -7.18 27.51
CA GLU A 128 46.48 -7.02 26.97
C GLU A 128 45.78 -5.89 27.75
N PRO A 129 44.99 -5.01 27.10
CA PRO A 129 44.17 -4.04 27.82
C PRO A 129 43.02 -4.79 28.52
N ASN A 130 42.78 -4.47 29.80
CA ASN A 130 41.63 -5.02 30.53
C ASN A 130 40.33 -4.76 29.75
N ILE A 131 39.67 -5.82 29.30
CA ILE A 131 38.26 -5.77 28.93
C ILE A 131 37.48 -5.61 30.23
N VAL A 132 37.31 -4.36 30.66
CA VAL A 132 36.38 -3.99 31.72
C VAL A 132 34.99 -4.33 31.19
N LEU A 133 34.39 -5.43 31.67
CA LEU A 133 32.96 -5.62 31.50
C LEU A 133 32.26 -4.36 32.03
N PRO A 134 31.33 -3.75 31.27
CA PRO A 134 30.58 -2.60 31.76
C PRO A 134 29.99 -2.89 33.14
N GLU A 135 30.02 -1.91 34.04
CA GLU A 135 29.37 -2.05 35.35
C GLU A 135 27.93 -2.54 35.13
N ARG A 136 27.47 -3.50 35.94
CA ARG A 136 26.07 -3.93 35.92
C ARG A 136 25.18 -2.70 36.02
N LEU A 137 24.40 -2.45 34.96
CA LEU A 137 23.48 -1.31 34.85
C LEU A 137 22.73 -1.15 36.17
N LYS A 138 22.98 -0.03 36.85
CA LYS A 138 22.28 0.34 38.09
C LYS A 138 20.83 0.56 37.69
N ALA A 139 19.88 -0.06 38.38
CA ALA A 139 18.47 -0.06 37.99
C ALA A 139 17.99 1.37 37.71
N GLU A 140 17.68 1.64 36.44
CA GLU A 140 17.42 2.99 35.94
C GLU A 140 16.00 3.45 36.33
N ASN A 141 15.82 4.77 36.41
CA ASN A 141 14.51 5.35 36.66
C ASN A 141 13.68 5.25 35.36
N PHE A 142 12.94 4.16 35.19
CA PHE A 142 12.06 3.90 34.05
C PHE A 142 11.26 5.15 33.62
N GLY A 143 11.37 5.55 32.36
CA GLY A 143 10.77 6.77 31.80
C GLY A 143 11.65 8.02 31.87
N SER A 144 12.93 7.92 32.25
CA SER A 144 13.88 9.03 32.15
C SER A 144 14.28 9.35 30.71
N GLU A 145 14.98 10.48 30.54
CA GLU A 145 15.60 10.88 29.27
C GLU A 145 16.79 9.98 28.92
N ASP A 146 17.44 9.40 29.94
CA ASP A 146 18.44 8.35 29.79
C ASP A 146 17.82 7.04 29.30
N ASP A 147 16.66 6.60 29.83
CA ASP A 147 15.89 5.43 29.37
C ASP A 147 15.46 5.59 27.90
N LEU A 148 15.01 6.79 27.50
CA LEU A 148 14.74 7.11 26.10
C LEU A 148 15.99 6.90 25.23
N SER A 149 17.12 7.49 25.64
CA SER A 149 18.41 7.41 24.93
C SER A 149 18.98 5.98 24.90
N PHE A 150 18.79 5.22 25.97
CA PHE A 150 19.24 3.84 26.10
C PHE A 150 18.40 2.88 25.25
N ARG A 151 17.07 3.07 25.19
CA ARG A 151 16.18 2.28 24.32
C ARG A 151 16.40 2.57 22.84
N VAL A 152 16.78 3.81 22.47
CA VAL A 152 17.33 4.11 21.13
C VAL A 152 18.56 3.23 20.85
N ASN A 153 19.57 3.26 21.73
CA ASN A 153 20.82 2.52 21.57
C ASN A 153 20.67 0.98 21.62
N ILE A 154 19.64 0.44 22.29
CA ILE A 154 19.31 -0.99 22.27
C ILE A 154 18.74 -1.40 20.90
N HIS A 155 17.87 -0.58 20.30
CA HIS A 155 17.27 -0.88 19.00
C HIS A 155 18.30 -0.96 17.85
N GLU A 156 19.49 -0.41 18.02
CA GLU A 156 20.59 -0.53 17.05
C GLU A 156 21.24 -1.94 17.00
N LYS A 157 20.92 -2.85 17.93
CA LYS A 157 21.65 -4.12 18.11
C LYS A 157 20.82 -5.37 17.87
N LEU A 158 20.58 -5.61 16.58
CA LEU A 158 20.19 -6.88 15.93
C LEU A 158 18.91 -7.58 16.45
N PRO A 159 17.80 -7.56 15.67
CA PRO A 159 16.59 -8.27 16.02
C PRO A 159 16.62 -9.77 15.66
N VAL A 160 15.87 -10.55 16.44
CA VAL A 160 15.50 -11.94 16.11
C VAL A 160 14.19 -11.92 15.30
N ALA A 161 14.03 -12.83 14.35
CA ALA A 161 12.76 -13.01 13.63
C ALA A 161 11.66 -13.51 14.60
N CYS A 162 10.56 -12.76 14.70
CA CYS A 162 9.45 -13.08 15.60
C CYS A 162 8.23 -13.66 14.88
N ASN A 163 8.05 -13.35 13.59
CA ASN A 163 6.95 -13.87 12.77
C ASN A 163 7.36 -13.98 11.30
N ILE A 164 6.74 -14.89 10.56
CA ILE A 164 6.97 -15.11 9.13
C ILE A 164 5.60 -15.28 8.44
N LYS A 165 5.27 -14.37 7.51
CA LYS A 165 4.07 -14.47 6.66
C LYS A 165 4.47 -14.69 5.21
N LYS A 166 3.67 -15.47 4.47
CA LYS A 166 3.80 -15.66 3.02
C LYS A 166 2.55 -15.07 2.35
N PHE A 167 2.74 -14.40 1.23
CA PHE A 167 1.71 -13.66 0.48
C PHE A 167 2.16 -13.54 -0.99
N ASP A 168 1.24 -13.29 -1.90
CA ASP A 168 1.54 -13.09 -3.33
C ASP A 168 1.45 -11.59 -3.67
N CYS A 169 2.43 -11.09 -4.43
CA CYS A 169 2.63 -9.65 -4.59
C CYS A 169 3.25 -9.27 -5.94
N VAL A 170 3.13 -7.99 -6.28
CA VAL A 170 3.96 -7.33 -7.29
C VAL A 170 4.97 -6.44 -6.57
N ALA A 171 6.25 -6.62 -6.90
CA ALA A 171 7.38 -5.91 -6.32
C ALA A 171 8.01 -4.99 -7.37
N ALA A 172 8.01 -3.69 -7.12
CA ALA A 172 8.72 -2.69 -7.93
C ALA A 172 9.88 -2.09 -7.13
N VAL A 173 11.12 -2.25 -7.62
CA VAL A 173 12.32 -1.69 -7.00
C VAL A 173 12.76 -0.46 -7.80
N VAL A 174 12.70 0.71 -7.17
CA VAL A 174 13.21 1.97 -7.69
C VAL A 174 14.64 2.17 -7.19
N GLN A 175 15.61 2.26 -8.10
CA GLN A 175 17.04 2.44 -7.78
C GLN A 175 17.52 3.83 -8.24
N ILE A 176 18.05 4.62 -7.30
CA ILE A 176 18.74 5.88 -7.57
C ILE A 176 20.18 5.57 -7.98
N ARG A 177 20.62 6.16 -9.09
CA ARG A 177 21.96 6.00 -9.66
C ARG A 177 22.71 7.33 -9.67
N LEU A 178 23.94 7.26 -9.17
CA LEU A 178 24.85 8.39 -9.04
C LEU A 178 26.00 8.22 -10.06
N PRO A 179 26.43 9.28 -10.77
CA PRO A 179 27.61 9.20 -11.61
C PRO A 179 28.88 9.05 -10.76
N GLU A 180 29.86 8.28 -11.25
CA GLU A 180 31.14 8.02 -10.56
C GLU A 180 31.95 9.30 -10.29
N SER A 181 31.70 10.38 -11.03
CA SER A 181 32.38 11.67 -10.92
C SER A 181 31.86 12.57 -9.79
N LEU A 182 31.32 12.02 -8.70
CA LEU A 182 30.65 12.78 -7.64
C LEU A 182 31.62 13.43 -6.63
N SER A 183 32.54 14.26 -7.11
CA SER A 183 33.49 15.01 -6.28
C SER A 183 32.87 16.27 -5.65
N GLU A 184 31.79 16.11 -4.88
CA GLU A 184 30.99 17.20 -4.32
C GLU A 184 30.88 17.17 -2.79
N THR A 185 30.66 18.34 -2.20
CA THR A 185 30.51 18.56 -0.74
C THR A 185 29.33 17.76 -0.16
N PRO A 186 29.45 17.15 1.04
CA PRO A 186 28.37 16.34 1.64
C PRO A 186 27.02 17.07 1.75
N ASP A 187 27.02 18.39 1.99
CA ASP A 187 25.79 19.20 2.05
C ASP A 187 25.01 19.23 0.73
N LYS A 188 25.71 19.18 -0.42
CA LYS A 188 25.08 19.07 -1.74
C LYS A 188 24.49 17.68 -1.94
N PHE A 189 25.25 16.64 -1.60
CA PHE A 189 24.82 15.25 -1.71
C PHE A 189 23.54 14.99 -0.90
N LEU A 190 23.48 15.44 0.35
CA LEU A 190 22.32 15.24 1.22
C LEU A 190 21.08 16.00 0.71
N ARG A 191 21.24 17.24 0.21
CA ARG A 191 20.14 18.00 -0.42
C ARG A 191 19.64 17.39 -1.73
N MET A 192 20.54 16.81 -2.53
CA MET A 192 20.21 16.08 -3.75
C MET A 192 19.39 14.83 -3.41
N LEU A 193 19.84 14.04 -2.42
CA LEU A 193 19.18 12.81 -2.03
C LEU A 193 17.77 13.07 -1.48
N GLN A 194 17.62 14.04 -0.56
CA GLN A 194 16.32 14.49 -0.07
C GLN A 194 15.36 14.94 -1.19
N ARG A 195 15.88 15.55 -2.27
CA ARG A 195 15.06 15.94 -3.42
C ARG A 195 14.62 14.72 -4.24
N ALA A 196 15.52 13.77 -4.50
CA ALA A 196 15.17 12.53 -5.17
C ALA A 196 14.13 11.72 -4.35
N GLU A 197 14.33 11.60 -3.04
CA GLU A 197 13.38 10.96 -2.12
C GLU A 197 12.01 11.66 -2.15
N SER A 198 11.96 12.99 -2.12
CA SER A 198 10.68 13.75 -2.17
C SER A 198 9.87 13.56 -3.47
N ILE A 199 10.51 13.16 -4.57
CA ILE A 199 9.84 12.82 -5.84
C ILE A 199 9.28 11.38 -5.80
N ILE A 200 10.04 10.49 -5.15
CA ILE A 200 9.75 9.07 -4.94
C ILE A 200 8.62 8.88 -3.91
N GLU A 201 8.51 9.77 -2.91
CA GLU A 201 7.50 9.74 -1.85
C GLU A 201 6.20 10.50 -2.18
N SER A 202 5.91 10.75 -3.45
CA SER A 202 4.63 11.37 -3.84
C SER A 202 3.43 10.50 -3.45
N GLU A 203 2.33 11.12 -3.05
CA GLU A 203 1.06 10.41 -2.81
C GLU A 203 0.48 9.86 -4.13
N TYR A 204 -0.17 8.70 -4.05
CA TYR A 204 -0.87 8.03 -5.15
C TYR A 204 -2.34 7.77 -4.76
N SER A 205 -3.21 7.55 -5.75
CA SER A 205 -4.66 7.39 -5.52
C SER A 205 -5.08 6.02 -4.94
N PHE A 206 -4.12 5.11 -4.72
CA PHE A 206 -4.31 3.74 -4.27
C PHE A 206 -3.29 3.34 -3.19
N PRO A 207 -3.60 2.37 -2.32
CA PRO A 207 -2.72 1.96 -1.23
C PRO A 207 -1.57 1.08 -1.72
N PHE A 208 -0.36 1.34 -1.21
CA PHE A 208 0.82 0.51 -1.44
C PHE A 208 1.70 0.50 -0.18
N SER A 209 2.57 -0.49 -0.06
CA SER A 209 3.59 -0.53 1.00
C SER A 209 4.96 -0.20 0.43
N ALA A 210 5.66 0.77 1.04
CA ALA A 210 6.98 1.22 0.60
C ALA A 210 8.03 1.02 1.70
N HIS A 211 9.17 0.42 1.31
CA HIS A 211 10.24 0.03 2.20
C HIS A 211 11.60 0.37 1.57
N ASN A 212 12.56 0.84 2.35
CA ASN A 212 13.92 1.05 1.86
C ASN A 212 14.67 -0.29 1.93
N LEU A 213 15.26 -0.73 0.82
CA LEU A 213 16.17 -1.88 0.78
C LEU A 213 17.59 -1.42 1.15
N ASN A 214 18.12 -0.47 0.39
CA ASN A 214 19.41 0.18 0.59
C ASN A 214 19.23 1.70 0.63
N GLN A 215 20.29 2.45 0.94
CA GLN A 215 20.30 3.93 0.92
C GLN A 215 19.95 4.55 -0.45
N LEU A 216 19.96 3.76 -1.52
CA LEU A 216 19.67 4.18 -2.90
C LEU A 216 18.62 3.29 -3.58
N SER A 217 17.97 2.34 -2.89
CA SER A 217 16.92 1.50 -3.48
C SER A 217 15.68 1.38 -2.60
N LYS A 218 14.52 1.69 -3.17
CA LYS A 218 13.22 1.66 -2.51
C LYS A 218 12.34 0.60 -3.16
N LEU A 219 11.84 -0.32 -2.35
CA LEU A 219 10.94 -1.39 -2.71
C LEU A 219 9.50 -0.95 -2.45
N TYR A 220 8.68 -0.99 -3.50
CA TYR A 220 7.24 -0.87 -3.44
C TYR A 220 6.65 -2.27 -3.57
N LEU A 221 5.73 -2.61 -2.67
CA LEU A 221 5.01 -3.88 -2.65
C LEU A 221 3.51 -3.61 -2.71
N PHE A 222 2.90 -4.21 -3.73
CA PHE A 222 1.47 -4.22 -4.00
C PHE A 222 0.98 -5.64 -3.74
N SER A 223 0.00 -5.81 -2.86
CA SER A 223 -0.45 -7.09 -2.30
C SER A 223 -1.96 -7.19 -2.42
N SER A 224 -2.47 -8.39 -2.71
CA SER A 224 -3.93 -8.62 -2.79
C SER A 224 -4.61 -8.74 -1.41
N ASP A 225 -3.84 -8.95 -0.34
CA ASP A 225 -4.37 -9.47 0.94
C ASP A 225 -4.70 -8.41 2.01
N ASP A 226 -4.28 -7.14 1.84
CA ASP A 226 -4.37 -6.10 2.89
C ASP A 226 -5.60 -5.17 2.76
N ASN A 227 -6.79 -5.78 2.77
CA ASN A 227 -8.06 -5.23 3.26
C ASN A 227 -8.47 -3.80 2.79
N ALA A 228 -8.07 -3.41 1.58
CA ALA A 228 -8.36 -2.11 0.97
C ALA A 228 -9.01 -2.29 -0.40
N LYS A 229 -9.69 -1.24 -0.90
CA LYS A 229 -10.54 -1.27 -2.11
C LYS A 229 -9.86 -2.01 -3.26
N VAL A 230 -10.39 -3.20 -3.58
CA VAL A 230 -9.73 -4.26 -4.36
C VAL A 230 -9.05 -3.70 -5.60
N SER A 231 -7.74 -3.86 -5.67
CA SER A 231 -6.93 -3.37 -6.78
C SER A 231 -6.26 -4.47 -7.59
N ASP A 232 -5.95 -4.09 -8.83
CA ASP A 232 -5.07 -4.79 -9.75
C ASP A 232 -3.63 -4.41 -9.36
N PRO A 233 -2.89 -5.26 -8.63
CA PRO A 233 -1.60 -4.88 -8.04
C PRO A 233 -0.51 -4.75 -9.10
N LEU A 234 -0.73 -5.37 -10.28
CA LEU A 234 0.12 -5.30 -11.46
C LEU A 234 -0.02 -3.95 -12.15
N PHE A 235 -1.25 -3.50 -12.37
CA PHE A 235 -1.52 -2.19 -12.95
C PHE A 235 -0.99 -1.06 -12.06
N GLU A 236 -1.24 -1.12 -10.75
CA GLU A 236 -0.80 -0.08 -9.80
C GLU A 236 0.73 0.00 -9.68
N ALA A 237 1.43 -1.14 -9.73
CA ALA A 237 2.90 -1.17 -9.79
C ALA A 237 3.47 -0.51 -11.07
N LEU A 238 2.84 -0.75 -12.22
CA LEU A 238 3.24 -0.17 -13.51
C LEU A 238 2.97 1.36 -13.54
N VAL A 239 1.83 1.80 -13.00
CA VAL A 239 1.51 3.23 -12.84
C VAL A 239 2.55 3.93 -11.96
N VAL A 240 2.85 3.39 -10.77
CA VAL A 240 3.85 3.98 -9.87
C VAL A 240 5.23 4.06 -10.55
N ALA A 241 5.68 2.98 -11.20
CA ALA A 241 6.95 2.98 -11.91
C ALA A 241 7.01 4.03 -13.03
N PHE A 242 5.96 4.11 -13.86
CA PHE A 242 5.86 5.10 -14.94
C PHE A 242 5.82 6.53 -14.41
N GLU A 243 5.07 6.77 -13.34
CA GLU A 243 4.89 8.09 -12.75
C GLU A 243 6.15 8.56 -12.00
N VAL A 244 6.85 7.70 -11.25
CA VAL A 244 8.17 8.02 -10.65
C VAL A 244 9.15 8.47 -11.73
N ILE A 245 9.29 7.69 -12.81
CA ILE A 245 10.20 8.03 -13.90
C ILE A 245 9.75 9.31 -14.63
N SER A 246 8.45 9.55 -14.79
CA SER A 246 7.93 10.75 -15.46
C SER A 246 8.10 12.01 -14.62
N LYS A 247 7.77 11.97 -13.32
CA LYS A 247 8.05 13.04 -12.35
C LYS A 247 9.54 13.35 -12.27
N PHE A 248 10.41 12.33 -12.28
CA PHE A 248 11.86 12.54 -12.26
C PHE A 248 12.41 13.10 -13.59
N LYS A 249 11.87 12.65 -14.75
CA LYS A 249 12.16 13.25 -16.07
C LYS A 249 11.73 14.72 -16.16
N TYR A 250 10.67 15.11 -15.45
CA TYR A 250 10.24 16.51 -15.32
C TYR A 250 11.17 17.29 -14.37
N ALA A 251 11.45 16.76 -13.18
CA ALA A 251 12.33 17.39 -12.19
C ALA A 251 13.75 17.62 -12.73
N LEU A 252 14.29 16.70 -13.54
CA LEU A 252 15.57 16.88 -14.25
C LEU A 252 15.57 18.03 -15.27
N ARG A 253 14.42 18.63 -15.59
CA ARG A 253 14.29 19.83 -16.44
C ARG A 253 14.06 21.11 -15.64
N THR A 254 13.48 21.03 -14.45
CA THR A 254 13.19 22.19 -13.58
C THR A 254 14.29 22.48 -12.57
N ASP A 255 14.89 21.43 -12.00
CA ASP A 255 15.76 21.55 -10.83
C ASP A 255 17.23 21.56 -11.23
N THR A 256 17.89 22.70 -10.99
CA THR A 256 19.34 22.86 -11.24
C THR A 256 20.17 21.86 -10.45
N ILE A 257 19.77 21.55 -9.20
CA ILE A 257 20.51 20.62 -8.33
C ILE A 257 20.53 19.20 -8.92
N LEU A 258 19.39 18.68 -9.40
CA LEU A 258 19.31 17.32 -9.96
C LEU A 258 19.95 17.22 -11.36
N SER A 259 19.83 18.28 -12.16
CA SER A 259 20.44 18.34 -13.50
C SER A 259 21.96 18.54 -13.48
N GLU A 260 22.50 19.36 -12.57
CA GLU A 260 23.95 19.52 -12.35
C GLU A 260 24.60 18.22 -11.87
N SER A 261 23.97 17.56 -10.87
CA SER A 261 24.47 16.30 -10.29
C SER A 261 24.24 15.07 -11.17
N LYS A 262 23.47 15.20 -12.27
CA LYS A 262 23.20 14.15 -13.27
C LYS A 262 22.71 12.84 -12.65
N VAL A 263 21.91 12.95 -11.59
CA VAL A 263 21.28 11.80 -10.92
C VAL A 263 20.31 11.13 -11.89
N LYS A 264 20.21 9.82 -11.80
CA LYS A 264 19.36 9.02 -12.67
C LYS A 264 18.58 8.01 -11.82
N ILE A 265 17.48 7.50 -12.37
CA ILE A 265 16.69 6.45 -11.74
C ILE A 265 16.50 5.31 -12.73
N SER A 266 16.55 4.08 -12.24
CA SER A 266 16.03 2.90 -12.94
C SER A 266 14.97 2.21 -12.08
N VAL A 267 14.05 1.47 -12.71
CA VAL A 267 13.04 0.68 -12.00
C VAL A 267 13.03 -0.74 -12.55
N GLY A 268 12.90 -1.74 -11.67
CA GLY A 268 12.66 -3.13 -12.02
C GLY A 268 11.38 -3.65 -11.37
N ILE A 269 10.58 -4.44 -12.09
CA ILE A 269 9.29 -4.95 -11.59
C ILE A 269 9.16 -6.45 -11.84
N SER A 270 8.75 -7.21 -10.82
CA SER A 270 8.45 -8.66 -10.92
C SER A 270 7.32 -9.06 -9.98
N MET A 271 6.62 -10.15 -10.30
CA MET A 271 5.45 -10.63 -9.56
C MET A 271 5.63 -12.06 -9.04
N GLY A 272 4.91 -12.37 -7.96
CA GLY A 272 4.79 -13.71 -7.42
C GLY A 272 4.92 -13.75 -5.90
N SER A 273 5.25 -14.93 -5.40
CA SER A 273 5.21 -15.23 -3.97
C SER A 273 6.42 -14.68 -3.20
N ALA A 274 6.14 -13.97 -2.11
CA ALA A 274 7.13 -13.38 -1.22
C ALA A 274 6.88 -13.75 0.24
N ILE A 275 7.90 -13.52 1.07
CA ILE A 275 7.94 -13.84 2.49
C ILE A 275 8.29 -12.57 3.27
N ARG A 276 7.40 -12.18 4.16
CA ARG A 276 7.56 -11.09 5.13
C ARG A 276 8.10 -11.68 6.43
N VAL A 277 9.31 -11.29 6.83
CA VAL A 277 9.90 -11.66 8.12
C VAL A 277 9.84 -10.44 9.05
N GLU A 278 9.11 -10.58 10.15
CA GLU A 278 8.87 -9.50 11.12
C GLU A 278 9.88 -9.59 12.27
N HIS A 279 10.69 -8.55 12.42
CA HIS A 279 11.86 -8.51 13.30
C HIS A 279 11.54 -7.91 14.67
N GLY A 280 10.52 -8.46 15.32
CA GLY A 280 9.91 -7.88 16.52
C GLY A 280 9.01 -6.69 16.21
N ILE A 281 8.65 -5.92 17.23
CA ILE A 281 7.57 -4.90 17.15
C ILE A 281 8.02 -3.63 16.39
N ALA A 282 9.29 -3.24 16.51
CA ALA A 282 9.78 -1.94 16.02
C ALA A 282 11.10 -2.04 15.23
N ASN A 283 11.19 -3.05 14.37
CA ASN A 283 12.13 -3.08 13.25
C ASN A 283 11.31 -3.29 11.97
N PRO A 284 11.70 -2.68 10.84
CA PRO A 284 10.96 -2.85 9.60
C PRO A 284 10.90 -4.33 9.19
N PRO A 285 9.78 -4.81 8.61
CA PRO A 285 9.73 -6.14 8.04
C PRO A 285 10.76 -6.25 6.92
N THR A 286 11.56 -7.31 6.94
CA THR A 286 12.47 -7.65 5.84
C THR A 286 11.74 -8.59 4.89
N TRP A 287 11.80 -8.29 3.61
CA TRP A 287 11.06 -9.01 2.58
C TRP A 287 12.02 -9.89 1.77
N TYR A 288 11.71 -11.17 1.65
CA TYR A 288 12.50 -12.15 0.92
C TYR A 288 11.63 -12.87 -0.12
N GLY A 289 12.14 -13.06 -1.33
CA GLY A 289 11.43 -13.82 -2.35
C GLY A 289 12.07 -13.70 -3.72
N LYS A 290 11.70 -14.63 -4.61
CA LYS A 290 12.06 -14.54 -6.04
C LYS A 290 11.68 -13.19 -6.66
N PRO A 291 10.44 -12.64 -6.50
CA PRO A 291 10.09 -11.38 -7.17
C PRO A 291 10.91 -10.19 -6.70
N ILE A 292 11.32 -10.14 -5.42
CA ILE A 292 12.11 -9.01 -4.90
C ILE A 292 13.54 -9.04 -5.46
N TYR A 293 14.19 -10.21 -5.43
CA TYR A 293 15.52 -10.38 -6.04
C TYR A 293 15.49 -10.17 -7.57
N LEU A 294 14.41 -10.58 -8.22
CA LEU A 294 14.20 -10.40 -9.65
C LEU A 294 13.94 -8.93 -10.02
N ALA A 295 13.13 -8.21 -9.23
CA ALA A 295 12.92 -6.78 -9.37
C ALA A 295 14.21 -5.97 -9.12
N GLU A 296 15.02 -6.33 -8.12
CA GLU A 296 16.32 -5.70 -7.88
C GLU A 296 17.30 -5.97 -9.04
N ALA A 297 17.42 -7.21 -9.50
CA ALA A 297 18.24 -7.55 -10.67
C ALA A 297 17.77 -6.87 -11.97
N LEU A 298 16.46 -6.69 -12.15
CA LEU A 298 15.90 -5.91 -13.26
C LEU A 298 16.22 -4.42 -13.10
N ALA A 299 16.14 -3.85 -11.90
CA ALA A 299 16.52 -2.47 -11.60
C ALA A 299 18.02 -2.19 -11.80
N GLU A 300 18.89 -3.18 -11.52
CA GLU A 300 20.33 -3.14 -11.87
C GLU A 300 20.56 -3.30 -13.39
N SER A 301 19.82 -4.18 -14.07
CA SER A 301 19.96 -4.40 -15.53
C SER A 301 19.48 -3.22 -16.39
N ALA A 302 18.52 -2.46 -15.86
CA ALA A 302 17.90 -1.34 -16.55
C ALA A 302 18.91 -0.26 -16.92
N LEU A 303 18.71 0.39 -18.06
CA LEU A 303 19.44 1.60 -18.40
C LEU A 303 18.81 2.82 -17.71
N ASP A 304 19.52 3.94 -17.77
CA ASP A 304 19.11 5.18 -17.16
C ASP A 304 17.71 5.64 -17.61
N LEU A 305 16.85 5.94 -16.65
CA LEU A 305 15.47 6.43 -16.84
C LEU A 305 14.54 5.45 -17.58
N LYS A 306 14.85 4.13 -17.45
CA LYS A 306 14.04 2.99 -17.92
C LYS A 306 13.40 2.19 -16.79
N ILE A 307 12.35 1.46 -17.17
CA ILE A 307 11.62 0.50 -16.35
C ILE A 307 11.76 -0.87 -17.03
N HIS A 308 12.33 -1.85 -16.33
CA HIS A 308 12.45 -3.23 -16.80
C HIS A 308 11.45 -4.13 -16.07
N VAL A 309 10.77 -5.01 -16.81
CA VAL A 309 9.60 -5.74 -16.34
C VAL A 309 9.74 -7.25 -16.62
N ASP A 310 9.31 -8.06 -15.66
CA ASP A 310 9.25 -9.53 -15.73
C ASP A 310 8.20 -10.02 -16.74
N LYS A 311 8.40 -11.21 -17.30
CA LYS A 311 7.56 -11.76 -18.38
C LYS A 311 6.09 -11.90 -17.98
N LEU A 312 5.81 -12.39 -16.77
CA LEU A 312 4.44 -12.59 -16.31
C LEU A 312 3.67 -11.28 -16.30
N ILE A 313 4.32 -10.19 -15.87
CA ILE A 313 3.74 -8.85 -15.87
C ILE A 313 3.53 -8.36 -17.31
N HIS A 314 4.52 -8.54 -18.20
CA HIS A 314 4.38 -8.20 -19.62
C HIS A 314 3.15 -8.88 -20.24
N ASP A 315 3.04 -10.21 -20.11
CA ASP A 315 2.02 -11.01 -20.77
C ASP A 315 0.59 -10.66 -20.28
N GLU A 316 0.43 -10.15 -19.05
CA GLU A 316 -0.84 -9.67 -18.50
C GLU A 316 -1.09 -8.15 -18.73
N ALA A 317 -0.05 -7.32 -18.81
CA ALA A 317 -0.15 -5.85 -18.91
C ALA A 317 -0.27 -5.31 -20.35
N LEU A 318 0.02 -6.13 -21.37
CA LEU A 318 -0.09 -5.81 -22.80
C LEU A 318 -1.35 -5.01 -23.23
N PRO A 319 -2.56 -5.20 -22.64
CA PRO A 319 -3.74 -4.40 -22.99
C PRO A 319 -3.58 -2.88 -22.78
N LEU A 320 -2.80 -2.42 -21.79
CA LEU A 320 -2.78 -1.03 -21.35
C LEU A 320 -1.43 -0.30 -21.57
N PHE A 321 -0.34 -1.03 -21.84
CA PHE A 321 1.02 -0.50 -21.86
C PHE A 321 1.86 -0.97 -23.07
N ASP A 322 2.66 -0.07 -23.66
CA ASP A 322 3.63 -0.35 -24.74
C ASP A 322 4.94 -0.91 -24.16
N PHE A 323 5.31 -2.11 -24.59
CA PHE A 323 6.52 -2.81 -24.18
C PHE A 323 7.42 -3.15 -25.37
N ARG A 324 8.74 -3.12 -25.12
CA ARG A 324 9.74 -3.58 -26.09
C ARG A 324 10.57 -4.71 -25.48
N GLU A 325 10.54 -5.88 -26.12
CA GLU A 325 11.41 -6.99 -25.75
C GLU A 325 12.88 -6.63 -26.05
N TRP A 326 13.71 -6.69 -25.03
CA TRP A 326 15.16 -6.62 -25.16
C TRP A 326 15.77 -8.01 -25.20
N LYS A 327 16.73 -8.21 -26.11
CA LYS A 327 17.54 -9.43 -26.13
C LYS A 327 18.25 -9.58 -24.77
N PRO A 328 18.28 -10.80 -24.20
CA PRO A 328 18.79 -11.02 -22.85
C PRO A 328 20.25 -10.59 -22.72
N VAL A 329 20.53 -9.69 -21.78
CA VAL A 329 21.90 -9.31 -21.42
C VAL A 329 22.43 -10.34 -20.42
N VAL A 330 23.48 -11.08 -20.80
CA VAL A 330 24.12 -12.07 -19.92
C VAL A 330 24.97 -11.34 -18.88
N LEU A 331 24.32 -10.90 -17.80
CA LEU A 331 24.96 -10.12 -16.73
C LEU A 331 26.07 -10.90 -16.02
N ARG A 332 25.90 -12.23 -15.84
CA ARG A 332 26.92 -13.21 -15.43
C ARG A 332 26.60 -14.58 -16.04
N PRO A 333 27.58 -15.45 -16.33
CA PRO A 333 27.36 -16.76 -16.95
C PRO A 333 26.69 -17.80 -16.02
N SER A 334 26.34 -17.44 -14.79
CA SER A 334 25.72 -18.31 -13.78
C SER A 334 24.19 -18.23 -13.70
N MET A 335 23.57 -17.29 -14.43
CA MET A 335 22.11 -17.12 -14.48
C MET A 335 21.58 -17.50 -15.86
N PRO A 336 20.37 -18.10 -15.97
CA PRO A 336 19.73 -18.30 -17.26
C PRO A 336 19.44 -16.95 -17.93
N ALA A 337 19.54 -16.93 -19.26
CA ALA A 337 19.26 -15.75 -20.06
C ALA A 337 17.81 -15.28 -19.85
N MET A 338 17.65 -14.09 -19.28
CA MET A 338 16.37 -13.54 -18.83
C MET A 338 15.78 -12.62 -19.91
N GLN A 339 14.56 -12.91 -20.38
CA GLN A 339 13.81 -11.97 -21.21
C GLN A 339 13.53 -10.70 -20.38
N MET A 340 13.84 -9.53 -20.94
CA MET A 340 13.63 -8.24 -20.28
C MET A 340 12.72 -7.39 -21.15
N PHE A 341 11.64 -6.85 -20.57
CA PHE A 341 10.72 -5.99 -21.28
C PHE A 341 10.90 -4.54 -20.80
N GLU A 342 11.24 -3.63 -21.71
CA GLU A 342 11.27 -2.19 -21.43
C GLU A 342 9.84 -1.67 -21.55
N LEU A 343 9.29 -1.14 -20.45
CA LEU A 343 8.05 -0.36 -20.49
C LEU A 343 8.35 1.02 -21.08
N VAL A 344 7.75 1.31 -22.23
CA VAL A 344 7.93 2.57 -22.96
C VAL A 344 6.94 3.63 -22.48
N GLY A 345 5.70 3.20 -22.21
CA GLY A 345 4.62 4.04 -21.71
C GLY A 345 3.25 3.39 -21.87
N TRP A 346 2.22 4.22 -21.93
CA TRP A 346 0.84 3.81 -22.17
C TRP A 346 0.60 3.41 -23.63
N ASN A 347 -0.33 2.49 -23.87
CA ASN A 347 -0.93 2.27 -25.20
C ASN A 347 -1.71 3.52 -25.65
N SER A 348 -2.20 3.54 -26.90
CA SER A 348 -2.93 4.72 -27.38
C SER A 348 -4.23 4.95 -26.57
N PRO A 349 -4.67 6.21 -26.39
CA PRO A 349 -5.92 6.51 -25.69
C PRO A 349 -7.17 5.89 -26.35
N ASP A 350 -7.10 5.48 -27.62
CA ASP A 350 -8.17 4.77 -28.33
C ASP A 350 -8.17 3.26 -28.00
N GLU A 351 -7.00 2.63 -27.93
CA GLU A 351 -6.86 1.23 -27.48
C GLU A 351 -7.29 1.08 -26.02
N ILE A 352 -6.80 1.95 -25.14
CA ILE A 352 -7.19 2.00 -23.72
C ILE A 352 -8.71 2.22 -23.57
N ALA A 353 -9.31 3.12 -24.37
CA ALA A 353 -10.76 3.33 -24.38
C ALA A 353 -11.56 2.09 -24.83
N SER A 354 -10.99 1.22 -25.67
CA SER A 354 -11.69 0.00 -26.13
C SER A 354 -11.95 -0.99 -24.97
N TYR A 355 -11.01 -1.08 -24.01
CA TYR A 355 -11.13 -1.94 -22.83
C TYR A 355 -12.17 -1.46 -21.81
N ALA A 356 -12.75 -0.26 -21.99
CA ALA A 356 -13.90 0.18 -21.20
C ALA A 356 -15.15 -0.71 -21.37
N ASN A 357 -15.21 -1.55 -22.41
CA ASN A 357 -16.28 -2.53 -22.61
C ASN A 357 -15.85 -3.98 -22.31
N HIS A 358 -14.67 -4.19 -21.71
CA HIS A 358 -14.14 -5.52 -21.43
C HIS A 358 -14.97 -6.28 -20.38
N GLU A 359 -15.03 -7.62 -20.48
CA GLU A 359 -15.86 -8.46 -19.61
C GLU A 359 -15.47 -8.36 -18.13
N ARG A 360 -14.16 -8.37 -17.83
CA ARG A 360 -13.64 -8.27 -16.46
C ARG A 360 -13.81 -6.85 -15.90
N PRO A 361 -14.39 -6.68 -14.68
CA PRO A 361 -14.55 -5.37 -14.06
C PRO A 361 -13.20 -4.73 -13.73
N GLU A 362 -12.19 -5.52 -13.39
CA GLU A 362 -10.80 -5.08 -13.16
C GLU A 362 -10.29 -4.24 -14.33
N SER A 363 -10.39 -4.74 -15.56
CA SER A 363 -9.91 -4.02 -16.76
C SER A 363 -10.66 -2.71 -16.97
N ARG A 364 -11.98 -2.68 -16.73
CA ARG A 364 -12.79 -1.45 -16.81
C ARG A 364 -12.41 -0.44 -15.72
N ARG A 365 -12.08 -0.92 -14.51
CA ARG A 365 -11.54 -0.11 -13.40
C ARG A 365 -10.15 0.44 -13.76
N SER A 366 -9.24 -0.37 -14.28
CA SER A 366 -7.89 0.05 -14.69
C SER A 366 -7.93 1.10 -15.81
N VAL A 367 -8.90 1.02 -16.76
CA VAL A 367 -9.16 2.11 -17.72
C VAL A 367 -9.64 3.40 -17.03
N ALA A 368 -10.54 3.29 -16.05
CA ALA A 368 -10.98 4.45 -15.26
C ALA A 368 -9.82 5.12 -14.49
N VAL A 369 -8.86 4.35 -13.96
CA VAL A 369 -7.66 4.89 -13.30
C VAL A 369 -6.67 5.46 -14.32
N ALA A 370 -6.45 4.80 -15.46
CA ALA A 370 -5.56 5.28 -16.54
C ALA A 370 -5.94 6.69 -17.00
N PHE A 371 -7.23 6.99 -17.10
CA PHE A 371 -7.74 8.32 -17.42
C PHE A 371 -7.37 9.42 -16.40
N ARG A 372 -6.85 9.13 -15.20
CA ARG A 372 -6.24 10.14 -14.31
C ARG A 372 -4.87 10.62 -14.81
N TYR A 373 -4.13 9.71 -15.44
CA TYR A 373 -2.71 9.85 -15.79
C TYR A 373 -2.48 10.16 -17.26
N LEU A 374 -3.49 9.91 -18.10
CA LEU A 374 -3.52 10.35 -19.50
C LEU A 374 -3.93 11.82 -19.59
N GLU A 375 -2.96 12.69 -19.83
CA GLU A 375 -3.22 14.02 -20.39
C GLU A 375 -4.01 13.89 -21.71
N PHE A 376 -4.85 14.89 -22.04
CA PHE A 376 -5.81 14.89 -23.17
C PHE A 376 -7.09 14.04 -22.99
N LEU A 377 -7.84 14.35 -21.93
CA LEU A 377 -9.15 13.76 -21.59
C LEU A 377 -10.35 14.23 -22.42
N ASP A 378 -10.22 15.36 -23.13
CA ASP A 378 -11.35 16.12 -23.68
C ASP A 378 -12.24 15.32 -24.66
N ASP A 379 -11.62 14.46 -25.48
CA ASP A 379 -12.30 13.57 -26.44
C ASP A 379 -12.73 12.23 -25.82
N LYS A 380 -12.28 11.92 -24.59
CA LYS A 380 -12.50 10.63 -23.90
C LYS A 380 -13.53 10.72 -22.76
N LEU A 381 -14.06 11.90 -22.46
CA LEU A 381 -15.17 12.10 -21.54
C LEU A 381 -16.36 11.12 -21.80
N PRO A 382 -16.79 10.82 -23.06
CA PRO A 382 -17.85 9.83 -23.30
C PRO A 382 -17.58 8.42 -22.75
N VAL A 383 -16.30 8.02 -22.68
CA VAL A 383 -15.88 6.71 -22.18
C VAL A 383 -15.89 6.67 -20.66
N LEU A 384 -15.40 7.74 -20.03
CA LEU A 384 -15.50 7.93 -18.58
C LEU A 384 -16.97 7.99 -18.14
N LEU A 385 -17.85 8.59 -18.95
CA LEU A 385 -19.29 8.63 -18.72
C LEU A 385 -19.96 7.25 -18.73
N SER A 386 -19.56 6.32 -19.61
CA SER A 386 -20.04 4.93 -19.53
C SER A 386 -19.59 4.22 -18.25
N LEU A 387 -18.38 4.50 -17.75
CA LEU A 387 -17.80 3.84 -16.57
C LEU A 387 -18.44 4.32 -15.25
N ILE A 388 -18.89 5.59 -15.17
CA ILE A 388 -19.65 6.11 -14.01
C ILE A 388 -21.02 5.39 -13.88
N SER A 389 -21.53 4.86 -14.99
CA SER A 389 -22.81 4.11 -15.08
C SER A 389 -22.60 2.59 -15.26
N ASP A 390 -21.43 2.06 -14.93
CA ASP A 390 -21.14 0.62 -15.03
C ASP A 390 -22.05 -0.23 -14.13
N LYS A 391 -22.14 -1.53 -14.43
CA LYS A 391 -22.86 -2.51 -13.60
C LYS A 391 -22.12 -2.77 -12.27
N ASP A 392 -20.80 -2.81 -12.31
CA ASP A 392 -19.95 -3.05 -11.15
C ASP A 392 -19.77 -1.79 -10.30
N GLU A 393 -19.91 -1.92 -8.98
CA GLU A 393 -19.86 -0.77 -8.07
C GLU A 393 -18.44 -0.18 -7.91
N ASN A 394 -17.41 -1.01 -7.99
CA ASN A 394 -16.01 -0.57 -7.88
C ASN A 394 -15.61 0.22 -9.14
N VAL A 395 -16.03 -0.22 -10.33
CA VAL A 395 -15.83 0.53 -11.59
C VAL A 395 -16.50 1.90 -11.51
N ARG A 396 -17.76 1.97 -11.04
CA ARG A 396 -18.47 3.25 -10.84
C ARG A 396 -17.74 4.17 -9.87
N PHE A 397 -17.32 3.65 -8.71
CA PHE A 397 -16.59 4.43 -7.70
C PHE A 397 -15.27 4.95 -8.24
N GLU A 398 -14.50 4.13 -8.93
CA GLU A 398 -13.18 4.51 -9.46
C GLU A 398 -13.30 5.56 -10.58
N ALA A 399 -14.31 5.43 -11.44
CA ALA A 399 -14.61 6.43 -12.47
C ALA A 399 -15.03 7.78 -11.87
N LEU A 400 -15.82 7.78 -10.79
CA LEU A 400 -16.22 8.99 -10.08
C LEU A 400 -15.04 9.63 -9.33
N GLU A 401 -14.18 8.82 -8.71
CA GLU A 401 -12.93 9.26 -8.08
C GLU A 401 -11.96 9.87 -9.13
N THR A 402 -11.93 9.32 -10.34
CA THR A 402 -11.23 9.90 -11.50
C THR A 402 -11.80 11.27 -11.88
N VAL A 403 -13.13 11.44 -11.95
CA VAL A 403 -13.75 12.75 -12.21
C VAL A 403 -13.39 13.77 -11.13
N LYS A 404 -13.34 13.36 -9.86
CA LYS A 404 -12.94 14.22 -8.73
C LYS A 404 -11.50 14.74 -8.90
N VAL A 405 -10.56 13.87 -9.28
CA VAL A 405 -9.15 14.24 -9.51
C VAL A 405 -8.98 15.14 -10.74
N ILE A 406 -9.73 14.89 -11.81
CA ILE A 406 -9.66 15.65 -13.06
C ILE A 406 -10.32 17.04 -12.94
N ALA A 407 -11.37 17.17 -12.12
CA ALA A 407 -12.10 18.41 -11.85
C ALA A 407 -12.63 19.18 -13.08
N ASN A 408 -12.79 18.53 -14.24
CA ASN A 408 -13.22 19.18 -15.50
C ASN A 408 -14.71 19.59 -15.44
N GLU A 409 -14.98 20.89 -15.63
CA GLU A 409 -16.32 21.48 -15.61
C GLU A 409 -17.34 20.78 -16.52
N ARG A 410 -16.92 20.17 -17.64
CA ARG A 410 -17.84 19.46 -18.54
C ARG A 410 -18.55 18.28 -17.87
N MET A 411 -17.92 17.66 -16.86
CA MET A 411 -18.52 16.55 -16.11
C MET A 411 -19.63 16.99 -15.17
N LEU A 412 -19.64 18.26 -14.74
CA LEU A 412 -20.62 18.82 -13.80
C LEU A 412 -22.06 18.68 -14.31
N GLY A 413 -22.28 18.87 -15.62
CA GLY A 413 -23.58 18.70 -16.25
C GLY A 413 -24.12 17.26 -16.16
N VAL A 414 -23.25 16.26 -16.15
CA VAL A 414 -23.66 14.85 -16.03
C VAL A 414 -23.75 14.41 -14.57
N LEU A 415 -22.82 14.85 -13.72
CA LEU A 415 -22.92 14.62 -12.27
C LEU A 415 -24.24 15.17 -11.70
N LYS A 416 -24.72 16.33 -12.18
CA LYS A 416 -26.06 16.86 -11.86
C LYS A 416 -27.21 15.93 -12.25
N ASN A 417 -27.09 15.16 -13.33
CA ASN A 417 -28.13 14.23 -13.80
C ASN A 417 -28.09 12.90 -13.04
N ILE A 418 -26.89 12.41 -12.71
CA ILE A 418 -26.69 11.13 -12.00
C ILE A 418 -26.99 11.28 -10.49
N PHE A 419 -26.74 12.45 -9.90
CA PHE A 419 -26.99 12.71 -8.48
C PHE A 419 -28.42 12.44 -7.99
N PRO A 420 -29.51 12.86 -8.67
CA PRO A 420 -30.87 12.53 -8.23
C PRO A 420 -31.25 11.06 -8.43
N GLU A 421 -30.62 10.33 -9.34
CA GLU A 421 -30.90 8.91 -9.60
C GLU A 421 -30.18 7.99 -8.60
N SER A 422 -29.01 8.40 -8.09
CA SER A 422 -28.24 7.59 -7.15
C SER A 422 -28.91 7.50 -5.77
N LYS A 423 -29.22 6.26 -5.37
CA LYS A 423 -29.72 5.89 -4.03
C LYS A 423 -28.61 5.54 -3.04
N ASN A 424 -27.42 5.17 -3.52
CA ASN A 424 -26.32 4.74 -2.65
C ASN A 424 -25.67 5.96 -1.97
N PRO A 425 -25.69 6.07 -0.63
CA PRO A 425 -25.18 7.24 0.08
C PRO A 425 -23.67 7.45 -0.06
N GLU A 426 -22.88 6.40 -0.28
CA GLU A 426 -21.44 6.56 -0.52
C GLU A 426 -21.17 7.16 -1.91
N PHE A 427 -21.92 6.72 -2.92
CA PHE A 427 -21.84 7.29 -4.27
C PHE A 427 -22.30 8.74 -4.30
N ARG A 428 -23.40 9.07 -3.57
CA ARG A 428 -23.86 10.45 -3.37
C ARG A 428 -22.78 11.32 -2.70
N ALA A 429 -22.11 10.81 -1.67
CA ALA A 429 -21.02 11.51 -0.99
C ALA A 429 -19.85 11.82 -1.94
N LEU A 430 -19.43 10.86 -2.75
CA LEU A 430 -18.35 11.05 -3.73
C LEU A 430 -18.72 12.03 -4.86
N ILE A 431 -19.98 12.08 -5.30
CA ILE A 431 -20.44 13.13 -6.25
C ILE A 431 -20.34 14.52 -5.60
N LEU A 432 -20.68 14.66 -4.31
CA LEU A 432 -20.54 15.92 -3.59
C LEU A 432 -19.07 16.34 -3.42
N ASP A 433 -18.17 15.40 -3.13
CA ASP A 433 -16.73 15.68 -3.09
C ASP A 433 -16.21 16.09 -4.48
N ALA A 434 -16.64 15.44 -5.56
CA ALA A 434 -16.34 15.85 -6.95
C ALA A 434 -16.88 17.26 -7.29
N PHE A 435 -18.10 17.60 -6.89
CA PHE A 435 -18.63 18.96 -6.98
C PHE A 435 -17.78 19.98 -6.19
N GLY A 436 -17.19 19.55 -5.07
CA GLY A 436 -16.28 20.36 -4.26
C GLY A 436 -14.94 20.67 -4.95
N GLU A 437 -14.37 19.73 -5.70
CA GLU A 437 -13.12 19.97 -6.45
C GLU A 437 -13.34 20.73 -7.76
N ILE A 438 -14.46 20.49 -8.47
CA ILE A 438 -14.82 21.23 -9.70
C ILE A 438 -15.07 22.73 -9.41
N GLY A 439 -15.40 23.10 -8.17
CA GLY A 439 -15.40 24.50 -7.69
C GLY A 439 -16.51 25.41 -8.24
N SER A 440 -17.32 24.95 -9.19
CA SER A 440 -18.37 25.76 -9.82
C SER A 440 -19.63 25.91 -8.95
N LYS A 441 -19.99 27.17 -8.66
CA LYS A 441 -21.11 27.54 -7.78
C LYS A 441 -22.51 27.12 -8.29
N GLU A 442 -22.66 26.62 -9.52
CA GLU A 442 -23.96 26.15 -10.02
C GLU A 442 -24.56 24.97 -9.24
N VAL A 443 -23.73 24.19 -8.57
CA VAL A 443 -24.16 23.01 -7.78
C VAL A 443 -24.62 23.36 -6.37
N MET A 444 -24.47 24.62 -5.94
CA MET A 444 -24.83 25.09 -4.60
C MET A 444 -26.25 24.69 -4.14
N PRO A 445 -27.32 24.76 -4.96
CA PRO A 445 -28.65 24.30 -4.54
C PRO A 445 -28.71 22.81 -4.19
N VAL A 446 -27.92 21.98 -4.87
CA VAL A 446 -27.82 20.53 -4.62
C VAL A 446 -27.06 20.29 -3.32
N VAL A 447 -25.88 20.90 -3.15
CA VAL A 447 -25.06 20.78 -1.93
C VAL A 447 -25.81 21.29 -0.69
N LEU A 448 -26.58 22.39 -0.82
CA LEU A 448 -27.46 22.95 0.23
C LEU A 448 -28.68 22.06 0.56
N GLY A 449 -29.07 21.15 -0.34
CA GLY A 449 -30.04 20.10 -0.04
C GLY A 449 -29.40 18.96 0.74
N SER A 450 -28.21 18.52 0.29
CA SER A 450 -27.51 17.36 0.84
C SER A 450 -26.94 17.53 2.25
N THR A 451 -26.78 18.77 2.73
CA THR A 451 -26.55 19.04 4.17
C THR A 451 -27.70 18.57 5.07
N LYS A 452 -28.87 18.22 4.53
CA LYS A 452 -30.07 17.80 5.27
C LYS A 452 -30.46 16.34 5.01
N GLU A 453 -29.65 15.58 4.28
CA GLU A 453 -29.91 14.15 4.02
C GLU A 453 -29.68 13.29 5.26
N SER A 454 -30.36 12.14 5.34
CA SER A 454 -30.34 11.24 6.51
C SER A 454 -28.97 10.60 6.77
N ASN A 455 -28.20 10.29 5.72
CA ASN A 455 -26.90 9.66 5.86
C ASN A 455 -25.79 10.67 6.20
N TRP A 456 -25.00 10.38 7.24
CA TRP A 456 -23.94 11.26 7.72
C TRP A 456 -22.79 11.47 6.73
N ARG A 457 -22.47 10.48 5.88
CA ARG A 457 -21.42 10.60 4.84
C ARG A 457 -21.80 11.68 3.83
N VAL A 458 -23.07 11.72 3.43
CA VAL A 458 -23.61 12.70 2.50
C VAL A 458 -23.58 14.11 3.11
N ARG A 459 -24.00 14.27 4.38
CA ARG A 459 -23.89 15.56 5.09
C ARG A 459 -22.44 16.01 5.27
N LEU A 460 -21.52 15.07 5.50
CA LEU A 460 -20.08 15.33 5.65
C LEU A 460 -19.45 15.85 4.37
N SER A 461 -19.60 15.13 3.24
CA SER A 461 -19.08 15.57 1.94
C SER A 461 -19.78 16.85 1.45
N ALA A 462 -21.10 16.99 1.67
CA ALA A 462 -21.80 18.25 1.42
C ALA A 462 -21.19 19.41 2.21
N SER A 463 -20.87 19.22 3.50
CA SER A 463 -20.26 20.27 4.33
C SER A 463 -18.88 20.70 3.81
N LYS A 464 -18.04 19.74 3.40
CA LYS A 464 -16.72 19.99 2.81
C LYS A 464 -16.84 20.73 1.48
N ALA A 465 -17.70 20.25 0.59
CA ALA A 465 -17.94 20.86 -0.72
C ALA A 465 -18.48 22.30 -0.59
N LEU A 466 -19.42 22.55 0.32
CA LEU A 466 -20.01 23.88 0.55
C LEU A 466 -18.92 24.87 1.02
N TYR A 467 -18.01 24.44 1.89
CA TYR A 467 -16.85 25.26 2.30
C TYR A 467 -15.85 25.49 1.15
N LYS A 468 -15.56 24.48 0.31
CA LYS A 468 -14.72 24.67 -0.90
C LYS A 468 -15.34 25.67 -1.89
N LEU A 469 -16.65 25.58 -2.12
CA LEU A 469 -17.38 26.40 -3.08
C LEU A 469 -17.59 27.86 -2.63
N CYS A 470 -17.74 28.11 -1.32
CA CYS A 470 -18.20 29.40 -0.79
C CYS A 470 -17.32 30.01 0.32
N GLY A 471 -16.31 29.29 0.83
CA GLY A 471 -15.43 29.78 1.90
C GLY A 471 -16.23 30.26 3.12
N ASN A 472 -15.97 31.49 3.57
CA ASN A 472 -16.65 32.11 4.71
C ASN A 472 -18.19 32.22 4.53
N GLU A 473 -18.70 32.34 3.29
CA GLU A 473 -20.16 32.35 3.04
C GLU A 473 -20.84 31.02 3.43
N ALA A 474 -20.06 29.93 3.54
CA ALA A 474 -20.56 28.63 3.97
C ALA A 474 -21.09 28.63 5.41
N LEU A 475 -20.50 29.43 6.31
CA LEU A 475 -20.75 29.34 7.77
C LEU A 475 -22.24 29.44 8.12
N LYS A 476 -22.98 30.37 7.50
CA LYS A 476 -24.43 30.54 7.72
C LYS A 476 -25.28 29.30 7.37
N ASN A 477 -24.78 28.47 6.44
CA ASN A 477 -25.46 27.24 6.00
C ASN A 477 -24.97 26.00 6.77
N LEU A 478 -23.77 26.08 7.36
CA LEU A 478 -23.17 25.03 8.18
C LEU A 478 -23.51 25.19 9.68
N GLU A 479 -23.97 26.35 10.13
CA GLU A 479 -24.37 26.63 11.52
C GLU A 479 -25.32 25.57 12.13
N PRO A 480 -26.34 25.04 11.42
CA PRO A 480 -27.19 23.97 11.95
C PRO A 480 -26.45 22.64 12.21
N LEU A 481 -25.32 22.41 11.52
CA LEU A 481 -24.53 21.18 11.59
C LEU A 481 -23.46 21.21 12.69
N LEU A 482 -23.23 22.35 13.35
CA LEU A 482 -22.42 22.44 14.57
C LEU A 482 -22.92 21.48 15.67
N GLN A 483 -24.21 21.12 15.63
CA GLN A 483 -24.87 20.22 16.56
C GLN A 483 -25.48 18.97 15.88
N ASP A 484 -24.90 18.53 14.74
CA ASP A 484 -25.33 17.33 14.02
C ASP A 484 -25.32 16.06 14.90
N GLN A 485 -26.14 15.06 14.58
CA GLN A 485 -26.16 13.80 15.33
C GLN A 485 -24.87 12.98 15.13
N ASP A 486 -24.21 13.10 13.98
CA ASP A 486 -22.94 12.41 13.72
C ASP A 486 -21.72 13.24 14.16
N GLY A 487 -20.87 12.60 14.95
CA GLY A 487 -19.67 13.23 15.49
C GLY A 487 -18.64 13.68 14.44
N SER A 488 -18.57 13.05 13.26
CA SER A 488 -17.63 13.47 12.21
C SER A 488 -18.13 14.65 11.40
N VAL A 489 -19.45 14.79 11.25
CA VAL A 489 -20.07 16.03 10.73
C VAL A 489 -19.79 17.17 11.72
N LYS A 490 -20.07 16.97 13.02
CA LYS A 490 -19.73 17.93 14.09
C LYS A 490 -18.27 18.36 14.06
N VAL A 491 -17.32 17.41 14.06
CA VAL A 491 -15.87 17.69 13.96
C VAL A 491 -15.56 18.58 12.76
N THR A 492 -15.99 18.17 11.57
CA THR A 492 -15.63 18.85 10.32
C THR A 492 -16.16 20.28 10.29
N VAL A 493 -17.39 20.49 10.77
CA VAL A 493 -18.00 21.81 10.83
C VAL A 493 -17.34 22.68 11.91
N ASN A 494 -17.06 22.16 13.10
CA ASN A 494 -16.34 22.91 14.13
C ASN A 494 -14.90 23.26 13.70
N HIS A 495 -14.22 22.41 12.93
CA HIS A 495 -12.91 22.72 12.31
C HIS A 495 -13.03 23.89 11.32
N ILE A 496 -14.00 23.85 10.39
CA ILE A 496 -14.25 24.94 9.43
C ILE A 496 -14.55 26.27 10.16
N PHE A 497 -15.44 26.23 11.16
CA PHE A 497 -15.76 27.41 11.98
C PHE A 497 -14.56 27.93 12.77
N TYR A 498 -13.73 27.05 13.34
CA TYR A 498 -12.50 27.46 14.03
C TYR A 498 -11.53 28.16 13.06
N LYS A 499 -11.27 27.56 11.90
CA LYS A 499 -10.34 28.08 10.89
C LYS A 499 -10.71 29.49 10.39
N GLU A 500 -12.00 29.73 10.16
CA GLU A 500 -12.49 31.04 9.68
C GLU A 500 -12.65 32.09 10.79
N THR A 501 -12.95 31.69 12.03
CA THR A 501 -13.32 32.65 13.12
C THR A 501 -12.29 32.77 14.24
N ASN A 502 -11.37 31.82 14.36
CA ASN A 502 -10.37 31.67 15.43
C ASN A 502 -10.93 31.72 16.88
N LYS A 503 -12.23 31.44 17.06
CA LYS A 503 -12.85 31.39 18.39
C LYS A 503 -12.49 30.11 19.15
N SER A 504 -12.09 30.25 20.41
CA SER A 504 -11.85 29.12 21.32
C SER A 504 -13.09 28.25 21.59
N GLU A 505 -14.30 28.79 21.41
CA GLU A 505 -15.58 28.06 21.51
C GLU A 505 -15.55 26.76 20.69
N TYR A 506 -15.18 26.82 19.41
CA TYR A 506 -15.13 25.66 18.52
C TYR A 506 -13.94 24.74 18.80
N LEU A 507 -12.84 25.28 19.33
CA LEU A 507 -11.68 24.48 19.75
C LEU A 507 -12.04 23.57 20.93
N ASN A 508 -12.78 24.11 21.92
CA ASN A 508 -13.21 23.35 23.09
C ASN A 508 -14.13 22.18 22.70
N VAL A 509 -15.02 22.38 21.72
CA VAL A 509 -15.89 21.31 21.19
C VAL A 509 -15.07 20.26 20.43
N LEU A 510 -14.05 20.65 19.66
CA LEU A 510 -13.12 19.70 19.04
C LEU A 510 -12.37 18.87 20.09
N ILE A 511 -11.89 19.50 21.17
CA ILE A 511 -11.23 18.85 22.30
C ILE A 511 -12.15 17.84 22.99
N GLU A 512 -13.40 18.22 23.29
CA GLU A 512 -14.41 17.32 23.88
C GLU A 512 -14.68 16.09 22.99
N MET A 513 -14.62 16.24 21.67
CA MET A 513 -14.78 15.11 20.74
C MET A 513 -13.57 14.17 20.66
N VAL A 514 -12.40 14.53 21.22
CA VAL A 514 -11.24 13.63 21.32
C VAL A 514 -11.47 12.51 22.34
N SER A 515 -12.27 12.72 23.39
CA SER A 515 -12.69 11.66 24.33
C SER A 515 -14.03 11.01 23.97
N GLY A 516 -14.59 11.34 22.80
CA GLY A 516 -15.89 10.84 22.34
C GLY A 516 -15.95 9.32 22.10
N LEU A 517 -17.13 8.72 22.26
CA LEU A 517 -17.31 7.26 22.23
C LEU A 517 -16.86 6.59 20.91
N SER A 518 -17.07 7.23 19.76
CA SER A 518 -16.77 6.63 18.45
C SER A 518 -15.30 6.82 18.03
N LYS A 519 -14.59 5.71 17.76
CA LYS A 519 -13.22 5.64 17.23
C LYS A 519 -13.01 6.54 15.99
N ARG A 520 -13.99 6.57 15.09
CA ARG A 520 -14.02 7.44 13.89
C ARG A 520 -14.05 8.92 14.25
N THR A 521 -14.91 9.32 15.19
CA THR A 521 -15.02 10.72 15.66
C THR A 521 -13.73 11.16 16.35
N ARG A 522 -13.16 10.34 17.25
CA ARG A 522 -11.89 10.66 17.93
C ARG A 522 -10.76 10.88 16.92
N ARG A 523 -10.59 9.98 15.95
CA ARG A 523 -9.59 10.12 14.87
C ARG A 523 -9.79 11.43 14.10
N ASN A 524 -11.00 11.71 13.63
CA ASN A 524 -11.28 12.94 12.89
C ASN A 524 -11.06 14.21 13.74
N ALA A 525 -11.38 14.18 15.03
CA ALA A 525 -11.14 15.30 15.96
C ALA A 525 -9.64 15.56 16.15
N ILE A 526 -8.85 14.50 16.29
CA ILE A 526 -7.38 14.54 16.35
C ILE A 526 -6.82 15.12 15.04
N ASP A 527 -7.26 14.63 13.88
CA ASP A 527 -6.81 15.15 12.58
C ASP A 527 -7.11 16.66 12.47
N ALA A 528 -8.32 17.10 12.81
CA ALA A 528 -8.67 18.53 12.82
C ALA A 528 -7.81 19.36 13.80
N LEU A 529 -7.54 18.86 15.01
CA LEU A 529 -6.73 19.56 16.01
C LEU A 529 -5.24 19.65 15.63
N LEU A 530 -4.74 18.68 14.86
CA LEU A 530 -3.37 18.68 14.32
C LEU A 530 -3.25 19.52 13.03
N ASP A 531 -4.27 19.51 12.16
CA ASP A 531 -4.38 20.40 11.00
C ASP A 531 -4.39 21.89 11.41
N ILE A 532 -5.00 22.20 12.57
CA ILE A 532 -4.97 23.53 13.20
C ILE A 532 -3.55 23.92 13.69
N GLY A 533 -2.70 22.95 14.05
CA GLY A 533 -1.28 23.16 14.36
C GLY A 533 -0.95 24.02 15.59
N ASN A 534 -1.93 24.42 16.41
CA ASN A 534 -1.73 25.30 17.55
C ASN A 534 -1.13 24.59 18.77
N ASP A 535 -0.27 25.29 19.51
CA ASP A 535 0.39 24.78 20.72
C ASP A 535 -0.59 24.30 21.82
N VAL A 536 -1.84 24.78 21.81
CA VAL A 536 -2.91 24.32 22.71
C VAL A 536 -3.52 23.01 22.21
N SER A 537 -3.83 22.89 20.91
CA SER A 537 -4.45 21.68 20.36
C SER A 537 -3.48 20.49 20.38
N ILE A 538 -2.20 20.73 20.08
CA ILE A 538 -1.14 19.72 20.17
C ILE A 538 -1.03 19.18 21.61
N LYS A 539 -0.96 20.06 22.62
CA LYS A 539 -0.88 19.66 24.04
C LYS A 539 -2.09 18.83 24.49
N GLU A 540 -3.29 19.16 24.01
CA GLU A 540 -4.49 18.45 24.44
C GLU A 540 -4.66 17.08 23.76
N VAL A 541 -4.27 16.95 22.48
CA VAL A 541 -4.12 15.64 21.82
C VAL A 541 -3.14 14.75 22.61
N ILE A 542 -2.06 15.31 23.14
CA ILE A 542 -1.08 14.60 23.97
C ILE A 542 -1.62 14.23 25.35
N ASN A 543 -2.37 15.12 26.01
CA ASN A 543 -3.04 14.80 27.27
C ASN A 543 -4.00 13.61 27.09
N SER A 544 -4.76 13.59 25.98
CA SER A 544 -5.68 12.49 25.67
C SER A 544 -4.98 11.17 25.33
N PHE A 545 -3.70 11.19 24.93
CA PHE A 545 -3.02 10.05 24.28
C PHE A 545 -3.05 8.76 25.11
N SER A 546 -2.92 8.86 26.44
CA SER A 546 -2.97 7.72 27.36
C SER A 546 -4.36 7.05 27.46
N GLU A 547 -5.42 7.76 27.08
CA GLU A 547 -6.80 7.27 27.09
C GLU A 547 -7.21 6.65 25.74
N GLN A 548 -6.40 6.82 24.69
CA GLN A 548 -6.69 6.35 23.35
C GLN A 548 -6.30 4.89 23.09
N GLU A 549 -7.02 4.25 22.16
CA GLU A 549 -6.65 2.94 21.61
C GLU A 549 -5.31 2.97 20.87
N THR A 550 -4.60 1.83 20.81
CA THR A 550 -3.25 1.77 20.20
C THR A 550 -3.21 2.17 18.72
N ASP A 551 -4.31 2.01 17.97
CA ASP A 551 -4.38 2.45 16.57
C ASP A 551 -4.47 3.97 16.46
N ILE A 552 -5.22 4.62 17.38
CA ILE A 552 -5.31 6.07 17.45
C ILE A 552 -3.98 6.64 17.95
N GLN A 553 -3.32 6.00 18.92
CA GLN A 553 -1.97 6.38 19.37
C GLN A 553 -0.97 6.38 18.21
N ARG A 554 -0.93 5.30 17.40
CA ARG A 554 -0.10 5.25 16.19
C ARG A 554 -0.47 6.31 15.15
N HIS A 555 -1.77 6.60 14.99
CA HIS A 555 -2.24 7.66 14.09
C HIS A 555 -1.78 9.05 14.55
N ILE A 556 -1.91 9.36 15.86
CA ILE A 556 -1.38 10.59 16.46
C ILE A 556 0.12 10.73 16.17
N LEU A 557 0.92 9.68 16.40
CA LEU A 557 2.37 9.72 16.19
C LEU A 557 2.75 10.00 14.73
N ARG A 558 2.06 9.37 13.76
CA ARG A 558 2.25 9.64 12.32
C ARG A 558 1.81 11.05 11.91
N ARG A 559 0.74 11.59 12.50
CA ARG A 559 0.26 12.96 12.16
C ARG A 559 1.14 14.03 12.80
N LEU A 560 1.63 13.83 14.03
CA LEU A 560 2.56 14.73 14.72
C LEU A 560 3.84 14.97 13.93
N GLU A 561 4.36 13.96 13.22
CA GLU A 561 5.52 14.06 12.31
C GLU A 561 5.38 15.21 11.28
N SER A 562 4.16 15.46 10.78
CA SER A 562 3.90 16.54 9.82
C SER A 562 3.82 17.94 10.46
N SER A 563 3.70 18.02 11.78
CA SER A 563 3.61 19.30 12.51
C SER A 563 4.99 19.89 12.77
N LYS A 564 5.12 21.21 12.66
CA LYS A 564 6.41 21.94 12.81
C LYS A 564 6.42 22.85 14.04
N SER A 565 5.67 22.52 15.09
CA SER A 565 5.69 23.29 16.35
C SER A 565 7.02 23.10 17.09
N SER A 566 7.48 24.15 17.77
CA SER A 566 8.69 24.11 18.61
C SER A 566 8.54 23.27 19.88
N ILE A 567 7.31 22.95 20.29
CA ILE A 567 7.04 22.22 21.54
C ILE A 567 7.19 20.69 21.34
N LEU A 568 7.24 20.22 20.09
CA LEU A 568 7.18 18.80 19.70
C LEU A 568 8.20 17.88 20.42
N TYR A 569 9.39 18.40 20.77
CA TYR A 569 10.34 17.66 21.60
C TYR A 569 9.82 17.42 23.04
N GLN A 570 9.31 18.46 23.69
CA GLN A 570 8.71 18.37 25.03
C GLN A 570 7.46 17.48 25.02
N CYS A 571 6.71 17.52 23.92
CA CYS A 571 5.58 16.64 23.64
C CYS A 571 5.98 15.16 23.60
N PHE A 572 7.02 14.78 22.85
CA PHE A 572 7.49 13.39 22.86
C PHE A 572 8.08 12.98 24.22
N LEU A 573 8.76 13.88 24.94
CA LEU A 573 9.27 13.60 26.29
C LEU A 573 8.14 13.35 27.31
N SER A 574 7.00 14.06 27.23
CA SER A 574 5.86 13.78 28.12
C SER A 574 5.16 12.47 27.74
N LEU A 575 4.98 12.19 26.45
CA LEU A 575 4.44 10.92 25.94
C LEU A 575 5.29 9.71 26.35
N PHE A 576 6.62 9.81 26.29
CA PHE A 576 7.51 8.71 26.71
C PHE A 576 7.41 8.44 28.23
N LYS A 577 7.24 9.50 29.03
CA LYS A 577 7.06 9.41 30.48
C LYS A 577 5.71 8.80 30.89
N SER A 578 4.62 9.12 30.20
CA SER A 578 3.28 8.63 30.53
C SER A 578 2.93 7.26 29.93
N SER A 579 3.56 6.88 28.81
CA SER A 579 3.23 5.64 28.09
C SER A 579 3.90 4.38 28.66
N GLY A 580 3.25 3.24 28.43
CA GLY A 580 3.79 1.90 28.73
C GLY A 580 4.76 1.39 27.66
N GLU A 581 5.60 0.42 28.03
CA GLU A 581 6.75 -0.08 27.26
C GLU A 581 6.46 -0.40 25.78
N ARG A 582 5.27 -0.94 25.49
CA ARG A 582 4.83 -1.32 24.14
C ARG A 582 4.66 -0.15 23.18
N ILE A 583 4.29 1.04 23.70
CA ILE A 583 4.02 2.24 22.88
C ILE A 583 5.27 3.14 22.86
N ARG A 584 6.15 3.01 23.85
CA ARG A 584 7.46 3.69 23.88
C ARG A 584 8.37 3.34 22.69
N SER A 585 8.17 2.22 22.01
CA SER A 585 8.88 1.94 20.74
C SER A 585 8.38 2.83 19.61
N ASP A 586 7.07 2.90 19.43
CA ASP A 586 6.39 3.67 18.38
C ASP A 586 6.68 5.17 18.56
N ILE A 587 6.78 5.65 19.82
CA ILE A 587 7.20 7.02 20.16
C ILE A 587 8.67 7.29 19.77
N VAL A 588 9.59 6.36 20.05
CA VAL A 588 11.00 6.49 19.63
C VAL A 588 11.14 6.55 18.11
N GLU A 589 10.36 5.74 17.38
CA GLU A 589 10.33 5.78 15.92
C GLU A 589 9.84 7.14 15.39
N ALA A 590 8.79 7.70 16.00
CA ALA A 590 8.24 9.02 15.62
C ALA A 590 9.21 10.17 15.91
N VAL A 591 9.93 10.15 17.05
CA VAL A 591 10.99 11.12 17.37
C VAL A 591 12.07 11.12 16.28
N LYS A 592 12.46 9.93 15.82
CA LYS A 592 13.49 9.76 14.78
C LYS A 592 13.00 10.25 13.41
N ARG A 593 11.76 9.94 13.00
CA ARG A 593 11.18 10.45 11.75
C ARG A 593 11.06 11.98 11.74
N ALA A 594 10.67 12.58 12.85
CA ALA A 594 10.52 14.03 12.97
C ALA A 594 11.85 14.82 12.86
N GLY A 595 13.01 14.17 12.83
CA GLY A 595 14.31 14.82 12.63
C GLY A 595 14.75 15.72 13.79
N ILE A 596 14.17 15.54 14.98
CA ILE A 596 14.39 16.41 16.15
C ILE A 596 15.71 16.07 16.88
N THR A 597 16.30 14.91 16.60
CA THR A 597 17.63 14.51 17.11
C THR A 597 18.74 15.15 16.27
N GLY A 598 19.41 16.16 16.83
CA GLY A 598 20.60 16.83 16.29
C GLY A 598 21.52 17.33 17.40
#